data_AF-A0AA88QNN4-F1
#
_entry.id   AF-A0AA88QNN4-F1
#
_cell.length_a   1.000
_cell.length_b   1.000
_cell.length_c   1.000
_cell.angle_alpha   90.00
_cell.angle_beta   90.00
_cell.angle_gamma   90.00
#
_symmetry.space_group_name_H-M   'P 1'
#
loop_
_entity.id
_entity.type
_entity.pdbx_description
1 polymer ?
#
loop_
_entity_poly.entity_id
_entity_poly.type
_entity_poly.pdbx_seq_one_letter_code
_entity_poly.pdbx_strand_id
1 'polypeptide(L)'
;MYPPLYPLFFFFLLLISPLFSAFLAPVRQDQKTRLYTLSVYLKTPLQPTNLFLDLGASFSWVDCTQNYTSTTYHSIPCNSSLCNSLDKLACSNCFDSLGPGCSNDSCALFPENSATRKVLLTQALVDTFALPLTDGRNPGRLGLVREFVLSCSKTPLLKGFPKGTTGLGRSNFSFPAQLSLIYPSPTCLLSACPVRRRLQVSPFSQYRGVTFYRRIGRCESHIW
;
A
#
# COMPACT_ATOMS: atom_id res chain seq x y z
N MET A 1 -4.83 -57.14 30.49
CA MET A 1 -5.60 -56.38 29.48
C MET A 1 -5.58 -54.92 29.89
N TYR A 2 -4.98 -54.04 29.09
CA TYR A 2 -5.03 -52.58 29.29
C TYR A 2 -5.79 -51.96 28.10
N PRO A 3 -6.65 -50.95 28.32
CA PRO A 3 -7.38 -50.31 27.22
C PRO A 3 -6.46 -49.32 26.46
N PRO A 4 -6.61 -49.18 25.13
CA PRO A 4 -5.85 -48.21 24.36
C PRO A 4 -6.36 -46.78 24.61
N LEU A 5 -5.60 -45.98 25.34
CA LEU A 5 -5.85 -44.54 25.57
C LEU A 5 -5.50 -43.69 24.32
N TYR A 6 -6.21 -43.88 23.21
CA TYR A 6 -6.05 -43.03 22.02
C TYR A 6 -7.36 -42.88 21.24
N PRO A 7 -8.12 -41.79 21.52
CA PRO A 7 -8.56 -40.96 20.39
C PRO A 7 -8.55 -39.44 20.66
N LEU A 8 -8.10 -38.97 21.84
CA LEU A 8 -8.18 -37.54 22.20
C LEU A 8 -7.17 -36.63 21.47
N PHE A 9 -6.05 -37.15 20.98
CA PHE A 9 -5.01 -36.33 20.34
C PHE A 9 -5.42 -35.81 18.94
N PHE A 10 -6.31 -36.52 18.24
CA PHE A 10 -6.73 -36.15 16.87
C PHE A 10 -7.73 -34.98 16.82
N PHE A 11 -8.47 -34.73 17.90
CA PHE A 11 -9.47 -33.63 17.93
C PHE A 11 -8.84 -32.25 18.16
N PHE A 12 -7.63 -32.18 18.73
CA PHE A 12 -6.94 -30.91 18.99
C PHE A 12 -6.39 -30.24 17.73
N LEU A 13 -6.19 -30.99 16.64
CA LEU A 13 -5.67 -30.48 15.37
C LEU A 13 -6.69 -29.65 14.57
N LEU A 14 -7.99 -29.74 14.89
CA LEU A 14 -9.07 -29.02 14.20
C LEU A 14 -9.36 -27.62 14.77
N LEU A 15 -8.69 -27.23 15.87
CA LEU A 15 -8.86 -25.93 16.53
C LEU A 15 -7.77 -24.90 16.18
N ILE A 16 -6.78 -25.26 15.36
CA ILE A 16 -5.82 -24.30 14.81
C ILE A 16 -6.49 -23.58 13.64
N SER A 17 -7.41 -22.68 13.93
CA SER A 17 -7.81 -21.65 12.97
C SER A 17 -6.58 -20.79 12.69
N PRO A 18 -6.09 -20.72 11.43
CA PRO A 18 -4.91 -19.95 11.12
C PRO A 18 -5.22 -18.47 11.33
N LEU A 19 -4.60 -17.85 12.34
CA LEU A 19 -4.80 -16.44 12.69
C LEU A 19 -4.06 -15.49 11.71
N PHE A 20 -4.11 -15.78 10.42
CA PHE A 20 -3.48 -14.96 9.38
C PHE A 20 -4.30 -13.69 9.17
N SER A 21 -3.84 -12.60 9.78
CA SER A 21 -4.34 -11.25 9.46
C SER A 21 -3.66 -10.76 8.18
N ALA A 22 -4.46 -10.46 7.16
CA ALA A 22 -3.98 -9.82 5.93
C ALA A 22 -4.56 -8.39 5.81
N PHE A 23 -3.93 -7.53 5.01
CA PHE A 23 -4.53 -6.24 4.65
C PHE A 23 -5.53 -6.40 3.50
N LEU A 24 -6.67 -5.71 3.60
CA LEU A 24 -7.72 -5.65 2.60
C LEU A 24 -7.90 -4.21 2.09
N ALA A 25 -7.59 -3.97 0.82
CA ALA A 25 -7.68 -2.66 0.20
C ALA A 25 -8.76 -2.62 -0.90
N PRO A 26 -9.86 -1.87 -0.75
CA PRO A 26 -10.90 -1.84 -1.76
C PRO A 26 -10.40 -1.33 -3.12
N VAL A 27 -10.75 -2.02 -4.20
CA VAL A 27 -10.38 -1.61 -5.57
C VAL A 27 -11.62 -1.22 -6.38
N ARG A 28 -11.55 -0.05 -7.02
CA ARG A 28 -12.62 0.53 -7.84
C ARG A 28 -12.05 1.02 -9.17
N GLN A 29 -12.77 0.75 -10.25
CA GLN A 29 -12.46 1.34 -11.55
C GLN A 29 -13.05 2.75 -11.63
N ASP A 30 -12.22 3.75 -11.89
CA ASP A 30 -12.67 5.10 -12.17
C ASP A 30 -13.39 5.14 -13.53
N GLN A 31 -14.55 5.81 -13.56
CA GLN A 31 -15.42 5.79 -14.75
C GLN A 31 -14.92 6.73 -15.86
N LYS A 32 -14.13 7.76 -15.52
CA LYS A 32 -13.64 8.75 -16.48
C LYS A 32 -12.37 8.27 -17.20
N THR A 33 -11.41 7.76 -16.44
CA THR A 33 -10.09 7.31 -16.94
C THR A 33 -10.05 5.82 -17.30
N ARG A 34 -11.02 5.02 -16.83
CA ARG A 34 -11.04 3.55 -16.89
C ARG A 34 -9.91 2.85 -16.11
N LEU A 35 -9.08 3.61 -15.40
CA LEU A 35 -8.00 3.11 -14.56
C LEU A 35 -8.54 2.60 -13.22
N TYR A 36 -7.74 1.79 -12.53
CA TYR A 36 -8.08 1.24 -11.22
C TYR A 36 -7.51 2.11 -10.11
N THR A 37 -8.28 2.23 -9.03
CA THR A 37 -7.91 2.95 -7.81
C THR A 37 -8.01 2.03 -6.60
N LEU A 38 -7.08 2.22 -5.66
CA LEU A 38 -7.01 1.58 -4.36
C LEU A 38 -7.49 2.59 -3.30
N SER A 39 -8.50 2.24 -2.52
CA SER A 39 -8.95 3.06 -1.39
C SER A 39 -8.12 2.73 -0.14
N VAL A 40 -7.47 3.75 0.42
CA VAL A 40 -6.56 3.64 1.56
C VAL A 40 -6.79 4.75 2.58
N TYR A 41 -6.15 4.67 3.74
CA TYR A 41 -6.04 5.78 4.68
C TYR A 41 -4.58 6.22 4.78
N LEU A 42 -4.34 7.53 4.77
CA LEU A 42 -3.02 8.16 4.89
C LEU A 42 -3.08 9.28 5.94
N LYS A 43 -1.91 9.69 6.44
CA LYS A 43 -1.70 10.82 7.36
C LYS A 43 -2.24 10.59 8.77
N THR A 44 -1.91 11.51 9.67
CA THR A 44 -2.57 11.64 10.98
C THR A 44 -3.16 13.05 11.12
N PRO A 45 -4.47 13.21 11.38
CA PRO A 45 -5.50 12.16 11.44
C PRO A 45 -5.72 11.48 10.09
N LEU A 46 -6.13 10.21 10.14
CA LEU A 46 -6.31 9.33 8.97
C LEU A 46 -7.33 9.90 7.99
N GLN A 47 -6.89 10.15 6.75
CA GLN A 47 -7.69 10.68 5.65
C GLN A 47 -7.91 9.60 4.57
N PRO A 48 -9.18 9.27 4.22
CA PRO A 48 -9.47 8.41 3.09
C PRO A 48 -8.91 8.98 1.79
N THR A 49 -8.06 8.20 1.12
CA THR A 49 -7.39 8.59 -0.13
C THR A 49 -7.59 7.50 -1.17
N ASN A 50 -7.95 7.89 -2.40
CA ASN A 50 -8.01 6.97 -3.54
C ASN A 50 -6.77 7.20 -4.40
N LEU A 51 -5.87 6.22 -4.43
CA LEU A 51 -4.63 6.25 -5.22
C LEU A 51 -4.79 5.39 -6.46
N PHE A 52 -4.23 5.81 -7.59
CA PHE A 52 -4.28 5.01 -8.82
C PHE A 52 -3.31 3.83 -8.74
N LEU A 53 -3.74 2.66 -9.20
CA LEU A 53 -2.96 1.44 -9.07
C LEU A 53 -1.96 1.32 -10.24
N ASP A 54 -0.67 1.34 -9.92
CA ASP A 54 0.42 1.24 -10.89
C ASP A 54 1.23 -0.04 -10.65
N LEU A 55 1.19 -0.98 -11.60
CA LEU A 55 1.92 -2.25 -11.51
C LEU A 55 3.42 -2.14 -11.79
N GLY A 56 3.86 -1.08 -12.47
CA GLY A 56 5.27 -0.87 -12.82
C GLY A 56 6.03 -0.08 -11.77
N ALA A 57 5.37 0.83 -11.05
CA ALA A 57 6.02 1.74 -10.13
C ALA A 57 6.63 1.03 -8.90
N SER A 58 7.91 1.32 -8.64
CA SER A 58 8.71 0.76 -7.55
C SER A 58 8.33 1.26 -6.15
N PHE A 59 7.54 2.32 -6.04
CA PHE A 59 7.08 2.92 -4.78
C PHE A 59 5.82 3.76 -5.05
N SER A 60 5.05 4.03 -4.00
CA SER A 60 3.88 4.91 -4.05
C SER A 60 4.28 6.38 -4.04
N TRP A 61 3.47 7.24 -4.66
CA TRP A 61 3.67 8.69 -4.61
C TRP A 61 2.35 9.46 -4.55
N VAL A 62 2.32 10.64 -3.91
CA VAL A 62 1.09 11.42 -3.65
C VAL A 62 1.26 12.91 -3.89
N ASP A 63 0.17 13.64 -4.13
CA ASP A 63 0.23 15.11 -4.19
C ASP A 63 0.55 15.69 -2.81
N CYS A 64 1.68 16.39 -2.71
CA CYS A 64 2.09 17.12 -1.50
C CYS A 64 1.98 18.64 -1.65
N THR A 65 1.58 19.15 -2.83
CA THR A 65 1.51 20.59 -3.13
C THR A 65 0.23 21.23 -2.61
N GLN A 66 -0.85 20.46 -2.47
CA GLN A 66 -2.16 20.96 -2.05
C GLN A 66 -2.59 20.34 -0.72
N ASN A 67 -2.54 21.13 0.36
CA ASN A 67 -3.11 20.82 1.67
C ASN A 67 -2.70 19.45 2.22
N TYR A 68 -1.41 19.11 2.12
CA TYR A 68 -0.86 17.94 2.80
C TYR A 68 -0.65 18.24 4.29
N THR A 69 -1.69 18.05 5.08
CA THR A 69 -1.64 18.21 6.54
C THR A 69 -1.64 16.84 7.22
N SER A 70 -0.56 16.55 7.94
CA SER A 70 -0.38 15.37 8.79
C SER A 70 0.43 15.77 10.02
N THR A 71 0.20 15.14 11.17
CA THR A 71 1.03 15.30 12.38
C THR A 71 2.11 14.24 12.53
N THR A 72 2.14 13.23 11.63
CA THR A 72 3.09 12.11 11.66
C THR A 72 4.04 12.07 10.47
N TYR A 73 3.87 12.95 9.48
CA TYR A 73 4.81 13.02 8.37
C TYR A 73 6.17 13.53 8.84
N HIS A 74 7.23 13.03 8.24
CA HIS A 74 8.56 13.61 8.34
C HIS A 74 9.33 13.37 7.04
N SER A 75 10.23 14.30 6.71
CA SER A 75 11.18 14.10 5.61
C SER A 75 12.23 13.05 6.00
N ILE A 76 12.72 12.31 5.01
CA ILE A 76 13.83 11.37 5.20
C ILE A 76 15.14 12.17 5.07
N PRO A 77 16.03 12.21 6.07
CA PRO A 77 17.31 12.91 5.95
C PRO A 77 18.21 12.25 4.89
N CYS A 78 18.96 13.06 4.14
CA CYS A 78 19.87 12.61 3.07
C CYS A 78 20.81 11.50 3.54
N ASN A 79 21.51 11.72 4.65
CA ASN A 79 22.52 10.80 5.18
C ASN A 79 21.95 9.63 6.01
N SER A 80 20.63 9.39 5.98
CA SER A 80 20.01 8.29 6.73
C SER A 80 20.22 6.93 6.06
N SER A 81 20.27 5.87 6.88
CA SER A 81 20.28 4.48 6.38
C SER A 81 19.06 4.17 5.52
N LEU A 82 17.91 4.75 5.85
CA LEU A 82 16.67 4.64 5.05
C LEU A 82 16.86 5.25 3.66
N CYS A 83 17.43 6.46 3.54
CA CYS A 83 17.72 7.04 2.24
C CYS A 83 18.69 6.17 1.43
N ASN A 84 19.78 5.71 2.06
CA ASN A 84 20.77 4.84 1.44
C ASN A 84 20.18 3.51 0.92
N SER A 85 19.09 3.02 1.51
CA SER A 85 18.41 1.80 1.08
C SER A 85 17.45 1.96 -0.10
N LEU A 86 17.13 3.19 -0.53
CA LEU A 86 16.13 3.46 -1.58
C LEU A 86 16.64 3.29 -3.02
N ASP A 87 17.89 2.86 -3.23
CA ASP A 87 18.57 2.58 -4.52
C ASP A 87 18.59 3.73 -5.56
N LYS A 88 18.02 4.90 -5.24
CA LYS A 88 17.92 6.08 -6.12
C LYS A 88 18.11 7.35 -5.31
N LEU A 89 19.35 7.59 -4.91
CA LEU A 89 19.73 8.70 -4.04
C LEU A 89 20.11 9.96 -4.82
N ALA A 90 19.17 10.89 -4.91
CA ALA A 90 19.51 12.30 -4.98
C ALA A 90 19.14 12.94 -3.64
N CYS A 91 19.94 13.90 -3.18
CA CYS A 91 19.57 14.73 -2.04
C CYS A 91 19.19 16.12 -2.54
N SER A 92 18.17 16.71 -1.91
CA SER A 92 17.60 17.99 -2.34
C SER A 92 17.45 18.95 -1.17
N ASN A 93 17.70 20.22 -1.46
CA ASN A 93 17.34 21.33 -0.60
C ASN A 93 16.05 21.98 -1.09
N CYS A 94 15.34 22.63 -0.17
CA CYS A 94 14.14 23.38 -0.44
C CYS A 94 14.47 24.86 -0.64
N PHE A 95 13.99 25.43 -1.73
CA PHE A 95 14.10 26.87 -2.03
C PHE A 95 12.73 27.58 -2.00
N ASP A 96 11.67 26.83 -1.67
CA ASP A 96 10.30 27.31 -1.49
C ASP A 96 9.91 27.30 0.01
N SER A 97 8.63 27.49 0.32
CA SER A 97 8.12 27.27 1.69
C SER A 97 8.29 25.82 2.13
N LEU A 98 8.83 25.62 3.34
CA LEU A 98 9.05 24.30 3.93
C LEU A 98 7.73 23.53 4.13
N GLY A 99 7.77 22.22 3.87
CA GLY A 99 6.63 21.32 4.07
C GLY A 99 6.89 19.90 3.56
N PRO A 100 5.86 19.05 3.48
CA PRO A 100 6.00 17.64 3.09
C PRO A 100 6.70 17.43 1.75
N GLY A 101 6.40 18.27 0.75
CA GLY A 101 7.02 18.24 -0.57
C GLY A 101 8.20 19.19 -0.77
N CYS A 102 8.78 19.74 0.31
CA CYS A 102 9.92 20.65 0.25
C CYS A 102 10.64 20.73 1.61
N SER A 103 11.76 20.03 1.75
CA SER A 103 12.57 19.99 2.98
C SER A 103 14.07 20.11 2.65
N ASN A 104 14.86 20.63 3.59
CA ASN A 104 16.32 20.77 3.44
C ASN A 104 17.04 19.47 3.83
N ASP A 105 18.21 19.25 3.22
CA ASP A 105 19.02 18.03 3.35
C ASP A 105 18.19 16.73 3.30
N SER A 106 17.23 16.69 2.38
CA SER A 106 16.24 15.61 2.31
C SER A 106 16.46 14.66 1.14
N CYS A 107 16.25 13.38 1.42
CA CYS A 107 16.25 12.31 0.43
C CYS A 107 15.20 12.60 -0.65
N ALA A 108 15.57 12.43 -1.92
CA ALA A 108 14.70 12.67 -3.05
C ALA A 108 14.71 11.48 -4.02
N LEU A 109 13.52 11.19 -4.54
CA LEU A 109 13.20 10.09 -5.44
C LEU A 109 12.79 10.64 -6.81
N PHE A 110 12.71 9.73 -7.77
CA PHE A 110 12.26 10.01 -9.14
C PHE A 110 10.92 9.31 -9.43
N PRO A 111 9.78 9.79 -8.88
CA PRO A 111 8.46 9.27 -9.25
C PRO A 111 8.19 9.49 -10.74
N GLU A 112 7.74 8.43 -11.39
CA GLU A 112 7.22 8.47 -12.76
C GLU A 112 5.69 8.49 -12.75
N ASN A 113 5.11 9.35 -13.60
CA ASN A 113 3.71 9.25 -13.99
C ASN A 113 3.63 8.36 -15.24
N SER A 114 3.24 7.10 -15.06
CA SER A 114 3.16 6.09 -16.14
C SER A 114 2.20 6.45 -17.28
N ALA A 115 1.16 7.24 -17.01
CA ALA A 115 0.19 7.71 -18.02
C ALA A 115 0.74 8.81 -18.95
N THR A 116 1.79 9.54 -18.52
CA THR A 116 2.39 10.65 -19.28
C THR A 116 3.89 10.49 -19.53
N ARG A 117 4.51 9.43 -19.01
CA ARG A 117 5.95 9.15 -19.00
C ARG A 117 6.82 10.27 -18.42
N LYS A 118 6.22 11.19 -17.65
CA LYS A 118 6.95 12.26 -16.97
C LYS A 118 7.63 11.72 -15.72
N VAL A 119 8.86 12.15 -15.50
CA VAL A 119 9.63 11.92 -14.28
C VAL A 119 10.03 13.29 -13.74
N LEU A 120 9.98 13.47 -12.41
CA LEU A 120 10.57 14.62 -11.73
C LEU A 120 11.41 14.14 -10.55
N LEU A 121 12.39 14.93 -10.14
CA LEU A 121 13.01 14.79 -8.82
C LEU A 121 12.10 15.42 -7.76
N THR A 122 11.75 14.67 -6.72
CA THR A 122 10.89 15.13 -5.62
C THR A 122 11.26 14.47 -4.29
N GLN A 123 10.97 15.14 -3.19
CA GLN A 123 11.28 14.68 -1.84
C GLN A 123 10.60 13.34 -1.52
N ALA A 124 11.33 12.47 -0.81
CA ALA A 124 10.79 11.31 -0.14
C ALA A 124 10.35 11.69 1.29
N LEU A 125 9.24 11.11 1.73
CA LEU A 125 8.76 11.26 3.10
C LEU A 125 8.32 9.93 3.67
N VAL A 126 8.22 9.91 4.99
CA VAL A 126 7.55 8.87 5.76
C VAL A 126 6.28 9.46 6.36
N ASP A 127 5.16 8.74 6.30
CA ASP A 127 3.95 9.09 7.06
C ASP A 127 3.18 7.81 7.45
N THR A 128 2.19 7.98 8.30
CA THR A 128 1.29 6.90 8.70
C THR A 128 0.30 6.55 7.59
N PHE A 129 0.15 5.25 7.41
CA PHE A 129 -0.75 4.59 6.48
C PHE A 129 -1.68 3.63 7.24
N ALA A 130 -2.91 3.39 6.77
CA ALA A 130 -3.76 2.34 7.31
C ALA A 130 -4.68 1.67 6.27
N LEU A 131 -4.99 0.40 6.55
CA LEU A 131 -5.97 -0.41 5.82
C LEU A 131 -6.75 -1.31 6.78
N PRO A 132 -8.01 -1.69 6.45
CA PRO A 132 -8.70 -2.78 7.12
C PRO A 132 -7.84 -4.05 7.11
N LEU A 133 -7.71 -4.70 8.27
CA LEU A 133 -7.27 -6.08 8.36
C LEU A 133 -8.41 -7.01 7.93
N THR A 134 -8.11 -8.25 7.56
CA THR A 134 -9.11 -9.28 7.27
C THR A 134 -8.61 -10.66 7.69
N ASP A 135 -9.57 -11.51 8.08
CA ASP A 135 -9.46 -12.95 8.26
C ASP A 135 -9.71 -13.74 6.96
N GLY A 136 -9.87 -13.03 5.83
CA GLY A 136 -10.27 -13.60 4.54
C GLY A 136 -11.78 -13.71 4.34
N ARG A 137 -12.61 -13.34 5.33
CA ARG A 137 -14.08 -13.33 5.23
C ARG A 137 -14.65 -11.91 5.27
N ASN A 138 -14.21 -11.09 6.23
CA ASN A 138 -14.75 -9.75 6.45
C ASN A 138 -13.64 -8.69 6.63
N PRO A 139 -13.91 -7.41 6.31
CA PRO A 139 -13.10 -6.30 6.79
C PRO A 139 -13.22 -6.20 8.31
N GLY A 140 -12.08 -6.17 9.00
CA GLY A 140 -11.95 -5.91 10.43
C GLY A 140 -11.43 -4.50 10.73
N ARG A 141 -10.80 -4.34 11.90
CA ARG A 141 -10.19 -3.07 12.34
C ARG A 141 -9.08 -2.61 11.38
N LEU A 142 -8.79 -1.31 11.39
CA LEU A 142 -7.63 -0.77 10.68
C LEU A 142 -6.31 -1.27 11.32
N GLY A 143 -5.42 -1.81 10.48
CA GLY A 143 -4.01 -2.01 10.79
C GLY A 143 -3.22 -0.79 10.35
N LEU A 144 -2.30 -0.33 11.20
CA LEU A 144 -1.48 0.87 10.97
C LEU A 144 -0.08 0.48 10.49
N VAL A 145 0.44 1.23 9.52
CA VAL A 145 1.84 1.22 9.10
C VAL A 145 2.38 2.64 9.32
N ARG A 146 3.07 2.85 10.43
CA ARG A 146 3.49 4.19 10.89
C ARG A 146 4.64 4.77 10.08
N GLU A 147 5.52 3.89 9.58
CA GLU A 147 6.70 4.25 8.82
C GLU A 147 6.54 3.86 7.35
N PHE A 148 5.44 4.29 6.72
CA PHE A 148 5.23 4.03 5.30
C PHE A 148 6.00 5.07 4.47
N VAL A 149 6.92 4.60 3.64
CA VAL A 149 7.75 5.40 2.74
C VAL A 149 6.99 5.70 1.44
N LEU A 150 6.95 6.97 1.05
CA LEU A 150 6.41 7.40 -0.23
C LEU A 150 7.18 8.59 -0.79
N SER A 151 7.01 8.84 -2.09
CA SER A 151 7.51 10.06 -2.72
C SER A 151 6.41 11.13 -2.78
N CYS A 152 6.77 12.38 -2.53
CA CYS A 152 5.91 13.50 -2.87
C CYS A 152 5.87 13.74 -4.37
N SER A 153 4.78 14.32 -4.85
CA SER A 153 4.58 14.69 -6.24
C SER A 153 4.26 16.17 -6.36
N LYS A 154 4.68 16.76 -7.47
CA LYS A 154 4.42 18.16 -7.84
C LYS A 154 3.46 18.22 -9.02
N THR A 155 2.75 19.34 -9.19
CA THR A 155 1.71 19.56 -10.20
C THR A 155 1.97 18.97 -11.60
N PRO A 156 3.17 19.04 -12.20
CA PRO A 156 3.41 18.50 -13.53
C PRO A 156 3.31 16.96 -13.63
N LEU A 157 3.43 16.24 -12.51
CA LEU A 157 3.24 14.79 -12.40
C LEU A 157 1.79 14.38 -12.08
N LEU A 158 0.89 15.32 -11.76
CA LEU A 158 -0.48 14.99 -11.34
C LEU A 158 -1.46 14.75 -12.51
N LYS A 159 -1.03 14.98 -13.76
CA LYS A 159 -1.88 14.82 -14.95
C LYS A 159 -2.33 13.36 -15.11
N GLY A 160 -3.64 13.12 -15.02
CA GLY A 160 -4.25 11.78 -15.02
C GLY A 160 -4.29 11.09 -13.65
N PHE A 161 -3.40 11.47 -12.73
CA PHE A 161 -3.27 10.91 -11.38
C PHE A 161 -3.34 11.99 -10.29
N PRO A 162 -4.44 12.75 -10.17
CA PRO A 162 -4.53 13.96 -9.33
C PRO A 162 -4.42 13.73 -7.82
N LYS A 163 -4.39 12.48 -7.36
CA LYS A 163 -4.21 12.11 -5.94
C LYS A 163 -2.97 11.29 -5.66
N GLY A 164 -2.24 10.88 -6.70
CA GLY A 164 -1.11 9.97 -6.57
C GLY A 164 -1.37 8.55 -7.08
N THR A 165 -0.36 7.70 -6.91
CA THR A 165 -0.37 6.28 -7.27
C THR A 165 0.08 5.39 -6.12
N THR A 166 -0.40 4.14 -6.15
CA THR A 166 0.12 3.03 -5.35
C THR A 166 0.98 2.16 -6.25
N GLY A 167 2.30 2.12 -5.99
CA GLY A 167 3.24 1.31 -6.75
C GLY A 167 3.29 -0.14 -6.26
N LEU A 168 2.92 -1.09 -7.14
CA LEU A 168 2.94 -2.54 -6.86
C LEU A 168 4.15 -3.26 -7.48
N GLY A 169 5.06 -2.52 -8.13
CA GLY A 169 6.20 -3.08 -8.84
C GLY A 169 7.21 -3.85 -7.97
N ARG A 170 8.19 -4.49 -8.61
CA ARG A 170 9.25 -5.24 -7.92
C ARG A 170 10.26 -4.29 -7.26
N SER A 171 10.13 -4.11 -5.95
CA SER A 171 10.94 -3.21 -5.12
C SER A 171 10.72 -3.52 -3.64
N ASN A 172 11.70 -3.24 -2.78
CA ASN A 172 11.54 -3.35 -1.32
C ASN A 172 10.63 -2.25 -0.74
N PHE A 173 10.42 -1.16 -1.50
CA PHE A 173 9.57 -0.02 -1.14
C PHE A 173 8.26 0.02 -1.94
N SER A 174 7.95 -1.02 -2.70
CA SER A 174 6.61 -1.14 -3.26
C SER A 174 5.60 -1.35 -2.14
N PHE A 175 4.37 -0.95 -2.42
CA PHE A 175 3.28 -1.03 -1.45
C PHE A 175 3.08 -2.43 -0.86
N PRO A 176 3.09 -3.54 -1.63
CA PRO A 176 3.04 -4.90 -1.08
C PRO A 176 4.21 -5.20 -0.13
N ALA A 177 5.43 -4.78 -0.50
CA ALA A 177 6.64 -5.08 0.26
C ALA A 177 6.61 -4.40 1.63
N GLN A 178 6.29 -3.10 1.68
CA GLN A 178 6.19 -2.35 2.93
C GLN A 178 5.10 -2.91 3.87
N LEU A 179 3.93 -3.28 3.34
CA LEU A 179 2.87 -3.91 4.15
C LEU A 179 3.31 -5.27 4.74
N SER A 180 4.10 -6.05 3.99
CA SER A 180 4.57 -7.38 4.43
C SER A 180 5.53 -7.35 5.62
N LEU A 181 6.14 -6.20 5.92
CA LEU A 181 7.03 -6.02 7.07
C LEU A 181 6.28 -6.01 8.41
N ILE A 182 5.01 -5.57 8.43
CA ILE A 182 4.22 -5.45 9.66
C ILE A 182 3.36 -6.69 9.89
N TYR A 183 2.78 -7.25 8.83
CA TYR A 183 2.00 -8.50 8.90
C TYR A 183 2.61 -9.55 7.97
N PRO A 184 3.49 -10.44 8.49
CA PRO A 184 4.09 -11.51 7.71
C PRO A 184 3.06 -12.61 7.39
N SER A 185 2.22 -12.36 6.39
CA SER A 185 1.33 -13.39 5.83
C SER A 185 2.11 -14.36 4.94
N PRO A 186 1.97 -15.69 5.10
CA PRO A 186 2.64 -16.69 4.26
C PRO A 186 2.04 -16.79 2.84
N THR A 187 0.90 -16.15 2.59
CA THR A 187 0.10 -16.25 1.36
C THR A 187 -0.75 -15.02 1.11
N CYS A 188 -1.14 -14.79 -0.14
CA CYS A 188 -2.46 -14.26 -0.50
C CYS A 188 -2.77 -14.67 -1.94
N LEU A 189 -3.85 -14.14 -2.48
CA LEU A 189 -4.03 -13.91 -3.91
C LEU A 189 -4.22 -12.39 -4.09
N LEU A 190 -3.75 -11.80 -5.19
CA LEU A 190 -4.28 -10.51 -5.64
C LEU A 190 -5.67 -10.80 -6.26
N SER A 191 -6.68 -10.95 -5.40
CA SER A 191 -8.00 -11.45 -5.78
C SER A 191 -8.96 -10.33 -6.19
N ALA A 192 -8.71 -9.72 -7.36
CA ALA A 192 -9.73 -8.90 -8.00
C ALA A 192 -10.88 -9.80 -8.50
N CYS A 193 -12.03 -9.80 -7.81
CA CYS A 193 -13.25 -10.47 -8.30
C CYS A 193 -14.09 -9.52 -9.16
N PRO A 194 -14.11 -9.65 -10.51
CA PRO A 194 -14.99 -8.87 -11.36
C PRO A 194 -16.42 -9.42 -11.31
N VAL A 195 -17.32 -8.77 -10.57
CA VAL A 195 -18.77 -9.04 -10.72
C VAL A 195 -19.21 -8.56 -12.11
N ARG A 196 -19.38 -9.49 -13.05
CA ARG A 196 -20.25 -9.30 -14.23
C ARG A 196 -21.67 -9.06 -13.72
N ARG A 197 -22.30 -7.96 -14.11
CA ARG A 197 -23.74 -7.77 -13.87
C ARG A 197 -24.54 -8.76 -14.71
N ARG A 198 -24.96 -9.88 -14.12
CA ARG A 198 -26.24 -10.57 -14.42
C ARG A 198 -26.59 -11.54 -13.29
N LEU A 199 -27.87 -11.53 -12.94
CA LEU A 199 -28.57 -12.38 -11.96
C LEU A 199 -28.34 -12.03 -10.48
N GLN A 200 -29.43 -12.20 -9.72
CA GLN A 200 -29.62 -11.77 -8.33
C GLN A 200 -29.11 -12.81 -7.31
N VAL A 201 -29.24 -12.45 -6.03
CA VAL A 201 -29.21 -13.29 -4.80
C VAL A 201 -27.88 -13.33 -4.05
N SER A 202 -27.73 -12.42 -3.06
CA SER A 202 -27.13 -12.61 -1.73
C SER A 202 -26.86 -11.22 -1.09
N PRO A 203 -27.29 -10.93 0.16
CA PRO A 203 -27.03 -9.63 0.79
C PRO A 203 -25.59 -9.45 1.33
N PHE A 204 -24.78 -10.51 1.40
CA PHE A 204 -23.64 -10.58 2.33
C PHE A 204 -22.23 -10.53 1.71
N SER A 205 -22.07 -10.14 0.44
CA SER A 205 -20.75 -10.06 -0.21
C SER A 205 -20.59 -8.80 -1.08
N GLN A 206 -20.33 -7.65 -0.45
CA GLN A 206 -20.30 -6.34 -1.13
C GLN A 206 -18.91 -5.67 -1.23
N TYR A 207 -17.83 -6.36 -0.83
CA TYR A 207 -16.47 -5.80 -0.84
C TYR A 207 -15.64 -6.34 -2.01
N ARG A 208 -15.31 -5.47 -2.97
CA ARG A 208 -14.24 -5.71 -3.96
C ARG A 208 -12.93 -5.18 -3.39
N GLY A 209 -11.93 -6.02 -3.17
CA GLY A 209 -10.65 -5.61 -2.60
C GLY A 209 -9.45 -6.41 -3.09
N VAL A 210 -8.26 -5.95 -2.71
CA VAL A 210 -6.95 -6.53 -3.00
C VAL A 210 -6.22 -6.84 -1.69
N THR A 211 -5.44 -7.93 -1.71
CA THR A 211 -4.72 -8.51 -0.56
C THR A 211 -3.24 -8.68 -0.92
N PHE A 212 -2.32 -8.63 0.06
CA PHE A 212 -0.87 -8.56 -0.15
C PHE A 212 -0.08 -9.66 0.59
N TYR A 213 1.05 -10.14 0.03
CA TYR A 213 1.80 -11.30 0.54
C TYR A 213 3.27 -11.37 0.17
N ARG A 214 3.95 -12.27 0.91
CA ARG A 214 5.29 -12.78 0.63
C ARG A 214 5.23 -14.28 0.32
N ARG A 215 5.84 -14.73 -0.79
CA ARG A 215 6.16 -16.15 -1.07
C ARG A 215 7.68 -16.25 -1.26
N ILE A 216 8.35 -17.10 -0.47
CA ILE A 216 9.81 -17.34 -0.53
C ILE A 216 10.59 -16.02 -0.64
N GLY A 217 10.48 -15.17 0.39
CA GLY A 217 11.22 -13.92 0.48
C GLY A 217 10.71 -12.74 -0.35
N ARG A 218 9.89 -12.94 -1.41
CA ARG A 218 9.43 -11.87 -2.33
C ARG A 218 7.91 -11.65 -2.32
N CYS A 219 7.52 -10.41 -2.64
CA CYS A 219 6.15 -9.99 -2.90
C CYS A 219 5.99 -9.73 -4.42
N GLU A 220 4.92 -10.24 -5.04
CA GLU A 220 4.62 -10.02 -6.47
C GLU A 220 3.14 -9.68 -6.68
N SER A 221 2.83 -8.92 -7.73
CA SER A 221 1.46 -8.48 -8.06
C SER A 221 1.09 -8.84 -9.50
N HIS A 222 -0.07 -9.47 -9.70
CA HIS A 222 -0.63 -9.78 -11.01
C HIS A 222 -2.12 -9.44 -11.04
N ILE A 223 -2.57 -8.68 -12.04
CA ILE A 223 -3.99 -8.40 -12.30
C ILE A 223 -4.52 -9.40 -13.34
N TRP A 224 -5.78 -9.81 -13.16
CA TRP A 224 -6.62 -10.50 -14.13
C TRP A 224 -7.90 -9.68 -14.37
#